data_AF-A0A7V6UWR8-F1
#
_entry.id   AF-A0A7V6UWR8-F1
#
_cell.length_a   1.000
_cell.length_b   1.000
_cell.length_c   1.000
_cell.angle_alpha   90.00
_cell.angle_beta   90.00
_cell.angle_gamma   90.00
#
_symmetry.space_group_name_H-M   'P 1'
#
loop_
_entity.id
_entity.type
_entity.pdbx_description
1 polymer ?
#
loop_
_entity_poly.entity_id
_entity_poly.type
_entity_poly.pdbx_seq_one_letter_code
_entity_poly.pdbx_strand_id
1 'polypeptide(L)'
;MQLLVIVLNKVEKLDSLLEKLMEKGIGGATILSSTGMARELAKHIEDYPIFGSIRFLINPDRKESKTIFMVLKDEQVDLVKKVVREVVGDLSQPDTAIMFTLPVLSAEGVGF
;
A
#
# COMPACT_ATOMS: atom_id res chain seq x y z
N MET A 1 18.55 5.41 -5.83
CA MET A 1 17.32 4.66 -6.17
C MET A 1 16.68 4.15 -4.89
N GLN A 2 15.36 4.06 -4.86
CA GLN A 2 14.62 3.52 -3.72
C GLN A 2 13.54 2.56 -4.16
N LEU A 3 13.32 1.52 -3.36
CA LEU A 3 12.11 0.73 -3.40
C LEU A 3 11.08 1.44 -2.54
N LEU A 4 10.07 2.04 -3.17
CA LEU A 4 8.89 2.54 -2.49
C LEU A 4 7.87 1.39 -2.37
N VAL A 5 7.49 1.10 -1.13
CA VAL A 5 6.42 0.15 -0.80
C VAL A 5 5.20 0.95 -0.37
N ILE A 6 4.05 0.68 -1.00
CA ILE A 6 2.76 1.26 -0.66
C ILE A 6 1.83 0.13 -0.24
N VAL A 7 1.32 0.17 0.99
CA VAL A 7 0.24 -0.72 1.44
C VAL A 7 -1.06 0.06 1.36
N LEU A 8 -1.86 -0.20 0.33
CA LEU A 8 -3.13 0.48 0.07
C LEU A 8 -4.29 -0.30 0.69
N ASN A 9 -4.97 0.30 1.66
CA ASN A 9 -6.16 -0.28 2.28
C ASN A 9 -7.44 0.13 1.54
N LYS A 10 -7.49 1.36 0.98
CA LYS A 10 -8.57 1.86 0.13
C LYS A 10 -8.42 1.34 -1.30
N VAL A 11 -8.68 0.06 -1.52
CA VAL A 11 -8.43 -0.58 -2.82
C VAL A 11 -9.30 -0.04 -3.96
N GLU A 12 -10.43 0.58 -3.64
CA GLU A 12 -11.26 1.33 -4.59
C GLU A 12 -10.54 2.55 -5.19
N LYS A 13 -9.42 2.96 -4.61
CA LYS A 13 -8.56 4.04 -5.12
C LYS A 13 -7.41 3.54 -6.00
N LEU A 14 -7.26 2.22 -6.17
CA LEU A 14 -6.12 1.64 -6.88
C LEU A 14 -6.04 2.14 -8.32
N ASP A 15 -7.13 2.02 -9.09
CA ASP A 15 -7.12 2.37 -10.51
C ASP A 15 -6.79 3.85 -10.71
N SER A 16 -7.46 4.75 -9.96
CA SER A 16 -7.17 6.18 -10.00
C SER A 16 -5.74 6.53 -9.57
N LEU A 17 -5.15 5.76 -8.64
CA LEU A 17 -3.75 5.93 -8.24
C LEU A 17 -2.82 5.57 -9.40
N LEU A 18 -3.03 4.43 -10.04
CA LEU A 18 -2.20 3.95 -11.14
C LEU A 18 -2.29 4.87 -12.36
N GLU A 19 -3.51 5.27 -12.76
CA GLU A 19 -3.74 6.22 -13.85
C GLU A 19 -2.97 7.53 -13.62
N LYS A 20 -3.10 8.10 -12.41
CA LYS A 20 -2.44 9.37 -12.08
C LYS A 20 -0.93 9.27 -12.00
N LEU A 21 -0.38 8.10 -11.61
CA LEU A 21 1.06 7.84 -11.68
C LEU A 21 1.54 7.79 -13.14
N MET A 22 0.78 7.12 -14.02
CA MET A 22 1.09 7.07 -15.45
C MET A 22 1.06 8.46 -16.11
N GLU A 23 0.05 9.29 -15.79
CA GLU A 23 -0.03 10.69 -16.25
C GLU A 23 1.18 11.54 -15.84
N LYS A 24 1.84 11.19 -14.73
CA LYS A 24 3.03 11.86 -14.21
C LYS A 24 4.34 11.25 -14.71
N GLY A 25 4.27 10.33 -15.68
CA GLY A 25 5.45 9.65 -16.24
C GLY A 25 6.09 8.66 -15.28
N ILE A 26 5.36 8.21 -14.25
CA ILE A 26 5.82 7.13 -13.37
C ILE A 26 5.30 5.81 -13.93
N GLY A 27 6.20 5.07 -14.59
CA GLY A 27 5.94 3.74 -15.13
C GLY A 27 6.46 2.63 -14.20
N GLY A 28 5.85 1.45 -14.28
CA GLY A 28 6.33 0.24 -13.62
C GLY A 28 5.93 0.14 -12.14
N ALA A 29 5.08 -0.84 -11.84
CA ALA A 29 4.76 -1.23 -10.47
C ALA A 29 4.42 -2.72 -10.44
N THR A 30 4.74 -3.39 -9.34
CA THR A 30 4.25 -4.75 -9.06
C THR A 30 3.23 -4.69 -7.94
N ILE A 31 2.05 -5.27 -8.16
CA ILE A 31 0.93 -5.20 -7.23
C ILE A 31 0.64 -6.60 -6.71
N LEU A 32 0.67 -6.78 -5.39
CA LEU A 32 0.33 -8.03 -4.70
C LEU A 32 -0.97 -7.87 -3.90
N SER A 33 -1.77 -8.93 -3.85
CA SER A 33 -2.79 -9.05 -2.80
C SER A 33 -2.11 -9.24 -1.45
N SER A 34 -2.59 -8.53 -0.42
CA SER A 34 -2.08 -8.63 0.94
C SER A 34 -3.21 -8.60 1.97
N THR A 35 -2.91 -9.04 3.19
CA THR A 35 -3.83 -9.01 4.32
C THR A 35 -3.08 -8.46 5.54
N GLY A 36 -3.72 -7.54 6.28
CA GLY A 36 -3.17 -7.00 7.52
C GLY A 36 -3.30 -7.96 8.69
N MET A 37 -2.36 -7.85 9.64
CA MET A 37 -2.26 -8.73 10.82
C MET A 37 -3.56 -8.87 11.60
N ALA A 38 -4.22 -7.76 11.93
CA ALA A 38 -5.47 -7.79 12.70
C ALA A 38 -6.52 -8.70 12.04
N ARG A 39 -6.66 -8.58 10.71
CA ARG A 39 -7.63 -9.37 9.94
C ARG A 39 -7.25 -10.85 9.87
N GLU A 40 -5.96 -11.14 9.75
CA GLU A 40 -5.49 -12.53 9.77
C GLU A 40 -5.80 -13.20 11.11
N LEU A 41 -5.52 -12.51 12.22
CA LEU A 41 -5.83 -13.02 13.56
C LEU A 41 -7.33 -13.21 13.80
N ALA A 42 -8.18 -12.34 13.24
CA ALA A 42 -9.62 -12.47 13.39
C ALA A 42 -10.23 -13.72 12.75
N LYS A 43 -9.55 -14.32 11.76
CA LYS A 43 -9.98 -15.61 11.18
C LYS A 43 -9.84 -16.76 12.19
N HIS A 44 -8.95 -16.62 13.16
CA HIS A 44 -8.59 -17.64 14.14
C HIS A 44 -9.00 -17.24 15.57
N ILE A 45 -10.06 -16.43 15.71
CA ILE A 45 -10.50 -15.89 17.02
C ILE A 45 -10.87 -16.99 18.03
N GLU A 46 -11.33 -18.16 17.57
CA GLU A 46 -11.64 -19.29 18.43
C GLU A 46 -10.39 -19.85 19.13
N ASP A 47 -9.21 -19.70 18.52
CA ASP A 47 -7.93 -20.17 19.07
C ASP A 47 -7.29 -19.15 20.03
N TYR A 48 -7.75 -17.90 20.04
CA TYR A 48 -7.15 -16.81 20.82
C TYR A 48 -8.18 -15.88 21.50
N PRO A 49 -8.72 -16.26 22.68
CA PRO A 49 -9.74 -15.50 23.40
C PRO A 49 -9.34 -14.06 23.74
N ILE A 50 -8.03 -13.80 23.93
CA ILE A 50 -7.49 -12.48 24.26
C ILE A 50 -7.67 -11.48 23.10
N PHE A 51 -7.78 -11.96 21.85
CA PHE A 51 -7.98 -11.13 20.66
C PHE A 51 -9.45 -10.91 20.31
N GLY A 52 -10.40 -11.34 21.16
CA GLY A 52 -11.84 -11.14 20.92
C GLY A 52 -12.25 -9.67 20.75
N SER A 53 -11.52 -8.73 21.37
CA SER A 53 -11.74 -7.28 21.24
C SER A 53 -11.32 -6.73 19.86
N ILE A 54 -10.35 -7.35 19.19
CA ILE A 54 -9.87 -6.96 17.86
C ILE A 54 -10.97 -7.16 16.80
N ARG A 55 -11.91 -8.10 17.04
CA ARG A 55 -13.07 -8.34 16.17
C ARG A 55 -13.90 -7.08 15.92
N PHE A 56 -14.07 -6.23 16.94
CA PHE A 56 -14.86 -5.00 16.82
C PHE A 56 -14.16 -3.90 16.01
N LEU A 57 -12.84 -3.99 15.87
CA LEU A 57 -12.04 -3.07 15.06
C LEU A 57 -11.93 -3.51 13.60
N ILE A 58 -12.40 -4.72 13.27
CA ILE A 58 -12.31 -5.29 11.93
C ILE A 58 -13.65 -5.18 11.26
N ASN A 59 -13.70 -4.35 10.22
CA ASN A 59 -14.84 -4.32 9.33
C ASN A 59 -14.85 -5.62 8.49
N PRO A 60 -15.88 -6.48 8.60
CA PRO A 60 -15.93 -7.75 7.88
C PRO A 60 -16.16 -7.59 6.36
N ASP A 61 -16.71 -6.46 5.91
CA ASP A 61 -16.91 -6.16 4.47
C ASP A 61 -15.63 -5.63 3.78
N ARG A 62 -14.51 -5.62 4.52
CA ARG A 62 -13.28 -4.98 4.09
C ARG A 62 -12.51 -5.85 3.10
N LYS A 63 -12.34 -5.35 1.87
CA LYS A 63 -11.54 -5.99 0.80
C LYS A 63 -10.09 -6.22 1.24
N GLU A 64 -9.43 -7.24 0.68
CA GLU A 64 -7.96 -7.42 0.79
C GLU A 64 -7.22 -6.12 0.49
N SER A 65 -6.14 -5.84 1.23
CA SER A 65 -5.25 -4.72 0.90
C SER A 65 -4.46 -5.05 -0.36
N LYS A 66 -3.90 -4.01 -0.99
CA LYS A 66 -2.96 -4.17 -2.11
C LYS A 66 -1.61 -3.60 -1.71
N THR A 67 -0.56 -4.40 -1.85
CA THR A 67 0.81 -3.93 -1.65
C THR A 67 1.44 -3.65 -3.01
N ILE A 68 1.93 -2.43 -3.21
CA ILE A 68 2.49 -1.96 -4.47
C ILE A 68 3.99 -1.74 -4.25
N PHE A 69 4.80 -2.37 -5.10
CA PHE A 69 6.25 -2.21 -5.14
C PHE A 69 6.64 -1.37 -6.35
N MET A 70 7.44 -0.33 -6.11
CA MET A 70 7.95 0.54 -7.17
C MET A 70 9.43 0.79 -6.93
N VAL A 71 10.27 0.40 -7.89
CA VAL A 71 11.69 0.79 -7.89
C VAL A 71 11.80 2.11 -8.62
N LEU A 72 12.24 3.15 -7.91
CA LEU A 72 12.21 4.54 -8.37
C LEU A 72 13.60 5.16 -8.31
N LYS A 73 13.84 6.15 -9.18
CA LYS A 73 14.94 7.10 -8.96
C LYS A 73 14.63 7.99 -7.76
N ASP A 74 15.65 8.50 -7.09
CA ASP A 74 15.48 9.21 -5.82
C ASP A 74 14.61 10.48 -6.00
N GLU A 75 14.77 11.16 -7.13
CA GLU A 75 13.99 12.34 -7.52
C GLU A 75 12.50 12.05 -7.78
N GLN A 76 12.13 10.79 -8.06
CA GLN A 76 10.74 10.40 -8.33
C GLN A 76 9.97 10.08 -7.04
N VAL A 77 10.65 9.77 -5.94
CA VAL A 77 10.02 9.28 -4.70
C VAL A 77 9.01 10.29 -4.15
N ASP A 78 9.37 11.57 -4.08
CA ASP A 78 8.49 12.59 -3.52
C ASP A 78 7.30 12.90 -4.42
N LEU A 79 7.47 12.79 -5.74
CA LEU A 79 6.37 12.87 -6.69
C LEU A 79 5.35 11.75 -6.46
N VAL A 80 5.81 10.50 -6.32
CA VAL A 80 4.91 9.37 -6.06
C VAL A 80 4.20 9.53 -4.70
N LYS A 81 4.92 9.91 -3.64
CA LYS A 81 4.30 10.18 -2.33
C LYS A 81 3.24 11.29 -2.40
N LYS A 82 3.47 12.33 -3.22
CA LYS A 82 2.49 13.39 -3.46
C LYS A 82 1.25 12.86 -4.17
N VAL A 83 1.41 12.09 -5.25
CA VAL A 83 0.28 11.49 -5.99
C VAL A 83 -0.56 10.59 -5.07
N VAL A 84 0.08 9.76 -4.23
CA VAL A 84 -0.64 8.93 -3.24
C VAL A 84 -1.50 9.78 -2.31
N ARG A 85 -0.94 10.85 -1.75
CA ARG A 85 -1.70 11.77 -0.86
C ARG A 85 -2.85 12.47 -1.60
N GLU A 86 -2.66 12.84 -2.87
CA GLU A 86 -3.72 13.46 -3.67
C GLU A 86 -4.88 12.50 -3.96
N VAL A 87 -4.61 11.20 -4.12
CA VAL A 87 -5.63 10.19 -4.47
C VAL A 87 -6.29 9.58 -3.24
N VAL A 88 -5.49 9.25 -2.22
CA VAL A 88 -5.94 8.52 -1.02
C VAL A 88 -6.41 9.46 0.09
N GLY A 89 -5.86 10.69 0.13
CA GLY A 89 -6.13 11.69 1.15
C GLY A 89 -5.10 11.70 2.29
N ASP A 90 -5.54 12.14 3.47
CA ASP A 90 -4.74 12.22 4.69
C ASP A 90 -4.37 10.83 5.22
N LEU A 91 -3.08 10.48 5.16
CA LEU A 91 -2.56 9.17 5.57
C LEU A 91 -2.42 9.01 7.09
N SER A 92 -2.64 10.07 7.88
CA SER A 92 -2.70 9.96 9.35
C SER A 92 -4.00 9.31 9.82
N GLN A 93 -5.03 9.30 8.96
CA GLN A 93 -6.29 8.64 9.25
C GLN A 93 -6.14 7.13 9.15
N PRO A 94 -6.85 6.36 10.00
CA PRO A 94 -6.87 4.92 9.89
C PRO A 94 -7.36 4.48 8.50
N ASP A 95 -6.96 3.28 8.10
CA ASP A 95 -7.51 2.60 6.94
C ASP A 95 -7.30 3.30 5.58
N THR A 96 -6.21 4.06 5.46
CA THR A 96 -5.82 4.79 4.24
C THR A 96 -4.73 4.04 3.45
N ALA A 97 -3.48 4.44 3.59
CA ALA A 97 -2.32 3.76 3.02
C ALA A 97 -1.08 3.98 3.89
N ILE A 98 -0.16 3.02 3.85
CA ILE A 98 1.17 3.13 4.46
C ILE A 98 2.19 3.24 3.35
N MET A 99 3.19 4.12 3.50
CA MET A 99 4.31 4.24 2.57
C MET A 99 5.64 4.24 3.31
N PHE A 100 6.59 3.47 2.81
CA PHE A 100 7.97 3.49 3.29
C PHE A 100 8.94 3.12 2.17
N THR A 101 10.19 3.50 2.35
CA THR A 101 11.24 3.35 1.33
C THR A 101 12.39 2.52 1.86
N LEU A 102 12.96 1.70 0.99
CA LEU A 102 14.22 0.99 1.24
C LEU A 102 15.27 1.41 0.20
N PRO A 103 16.55 1.50 0.58
CA PRO A 103 17.62 1.75 -0.39
C PRO A 103 17.76 0.56 -1.34
N VAL A 104 17.85 0.84 -2.64
CA VAL A 104 18.14 -0.16 -3.67
C VAL A 104 19.58 0.03 -4.12
N LEU A 105 20.45 -0.94 -3.79
CA LEU A 105 21.88 -0.89 -4.11
C LEU A 105 22.17 -1.30 -5.56
N SER A 106 21.36 -2.20 -6.12
CA SER A 106 21.42 -2.62 -7.51
C SER A 106 20.03 -3.05 -8.00
N ALA A 107 19.77 -2.83 -9.29
CA ALA A 107 18.58 -3.31 -9.98
C ALA A 107 18.89 -3.49 -11.46
N GLU A 108 18.30 -4.52 -12.07
CA GLU A 108 18.39 -4.81 -13.51
C GLU A 108 16.97 -4.84 -14.11
N GLY A 109 16.84 -4.50 -15.39
CA GLY A 109 15.55 -4.53 -16.09
C GLY A 109 14.55 -3.42 -15.69
N VAL A 110 15.01 -2.37 -15.00
CA VAL A 110 14.18 -1.21 -14.68
C VAL A 110 14.06 -0.33 -15.92
N GLY A 111 12.87 -0.32 -16.55
CA GLY A 111 12.56 0.59 -17.65
C GLY A 111 12.33 2.01 -17.11
N PHE A 112 12.96 3.00 -17.74
CA PHE A 112 12.80 4.42 -17.41
C PHE A 112 12.18 5.17 -18.59
#